data_AF-A0A554IQ31-F1
#
_entry.id   AF-A0A554IQ31-F1
#
_cell.length_a   1.000
_cell.length_b   1.000
_cell.length_c   1.000
_cell.angle_alpha   90.00
_cell.angle_beta   90.00
_cell.angle_gamma   90.00
#
_symmetry.space_group_name_H-M   'P 1'
#
loop_
_entity.id
_entity.type
_entity.pdbx_description
1 polymer ?
#
loop_
_entity_poly.entity_id
_entity_poly.type
_entity_poly.pdbx_seq_one_letter_code
_entity_poly.pdbx_strand_id
1 'polypeptide(L)'
;MMSTFGLVVTLFGAGLLTILLPCILPLIPIVLGVSIAGRSRLRPLLTIAGMLVSFVGFTFLLLVVLNQFVALADYIRIATFYALVLFGLGFLTHDRAAQYAGAVLGAFFFWGKGLESVIIAAVLGVLAMEIGGRIATRIQQWGTDIQQSATQALGRENPLAAFIIGLTLGLVWVPCAGPALGFAFALVRDEPGVRAALLLGAYGLGTAVPLLLIGYGGQAAVHSVRALSRFTGIVKQVAGVLLIVTAVSLQYRFFEKFQVWLLDHTNFGDLGTRLEERLFGDQFGNEPRVENPPSGNNFSSASMNLPKLPKLVRAPEFTGLGPWHNSEPFTLASLKGKVVLVDFWTYSCINCIRTLPYMEGYWDKFKDTGRFVLIGVHSPEFVFEKDQGNVRDAIKRHGLTYPVAQDNDFGTWRAFANRYWPAKYLIDAEGTIRYTHFGEGAYEETDLAIQSLLQEIGITITTDSAGIPPALSTRGSEERRDQTPEIYLGERSWPSLGNAQFEPSDIVVDYVAPASMQLHKYYLVGKWQLMDGERQVLRSDEGEIRMKFLGSEINLVMGLDDGAKPGSAEVFIDGEKVTSLTLDGDKLFTLFKGEYGEHEIVLKIRGKGVEGYAFTFGG
;
A
#
# COMPACT_ATOMS: atom_id res chain seq x y z
N MET A 1 9.52 -8.14 0.61
CA MET A 1 8.76 -8.53 -0.59
C MET A 1 8.29 -9.96 -0.37
N MET A 2 6.97 -10.22 -0.35
CA MET A 2 6.50 -11.60 -0.52
C MET A 2 7.10 -12.12 -1.82
N SER A 3 7.72 -13.30 -1.78
CA SER A 3 8.07 -14.01 -3.00
C SER A 3 6.82 -14.13 -3.90
N THR A 4 6.98 -14.28 -5.21
CA THR A 4 5.84 -14.56 -6.11
C THR A 4 5.01 -15.72 -5.59
N PHE A 5 5.65 -16.68 -4.92
CA PHE A 5 5.00 -17.76 -4.18
C PHE A 5 4.18 -17.26 -2.98
N GLY A 6 4.73 -16.39 -2.12
CA GLY A 6 4.01 -15.77 -1.01
C GLY A 6 2.79 -14.95 -1.44
N LEU A 7 2.88 -14.21 -2.55
CA LEU A 7 1.74 -13.51 -3.15
C LEU A 7 0.67 -14.48 -3.65
N VAL A 8 1.06 -15.56 -4.34
CA VAL A 8 0.14 -16.61 -4.79
C VAL A 8 -0.58 -17.27 -3.61
N VAL A 9 0.13 -17.61 -2.54
CA VAL A 9 -0.44 -18.25 -1.35
C VAL A 9 -1.39 -17.30 -0.63
N THR A 10 -1.02 -16.03 -0.50
CA THR A 10 -1.86 -15.02 0.15
C THR A 10 -3.15 -14.78 -0.63
N LEU A 11 -3.06 -14.65 -1.96
CA LEU A 11 -4.22 -14.51 -2.82
C LEU A 11 -5.10 -15.76 -2.84
N PHE A 12 -4.49 -16.95 -2.81
CA PHE A 12 -5.22 -18.20 -2.67
C PHE A 12 -5.98 -18.27 -1.33
N GLY A 13 -5.33 -17.91 -0.23
CA GLY A 13 -5.95 -17.84 1.10
C GLY A 13 -7.06 -16.79 1.19
N ALA A 14 -6.86 -15.62 0.59
CA ALA A 14 -7.90 -14.61 0.45
C ALA A 14 -9.11 -15.15 -0.33
N GLY A 15 -8.87 -15.86 -1.44
CA GLY A 15 -9.91 -16.54 -2.21
C GLY A 15 -10.67 -17.59 -1.40
N LEU A 16 -10.00 -18.35 -0.53
CA LEU A 16 -10.63 -19.31 0.37
C LEU A 16 -11.59 -18.62 1.35
N LEU A 17 -11.16 -17.48 1.91
CA LEU A 17 -11.93 -16.69 2.88
C LEU A 17 -13.10 -15.94 2.24
N THR A 18 -13.04 -15.67 0.93
CA THR A 18 -14.11 -14.99 0.18
C THR A 18 -15.47 -15.69 0.32
N ILE A 19 -15.54 -17.00 0.56
CA ILE A 19 -16.83 -17.69 0.76
C ILE A 19 -17.56 -17.26 2.05
N LEU A 20 -16.82 -16.75 3.04
CA LEU A 20 -17.37 -16.24 4.29
C LEU A 20 -17.99 -14.85 4.14
N LEU A 21 -17.83 -14.23 2.96
CA LEU A 21 -18.43 -12.93 2.71
C LEU A 21 -19.97 -13.06 2.72
N PRO A 22 -20.66 -12.18 3.47
CA PRO A 22 -22.10 -12.26 3.66
C PRO A 22 -22.91 -12.08 2.36
N CYS A 23 -22.30 -11.55 1.31
CA CYS A 23 -22.89 -11.42 -0.03
C CYS A 23 -22.89 -12.73 -0.85
N ILE A 24 -22.04 -13.70 -0.52
CA ILE A 24 -21.91 -14.97 -1.26
C ILE A 24 -22.80 -16.06 -0.67
N LEU A 25 -23.00 -16.03 0.65
CA LEU A 25 -23.86 -16.99 1.37
C LEU A 25 -25.27 -17.15 0.74
N PRO A 26 -25.96 -16.07 0.31
CA PRO A 26 -27.24 -16.16 -0.41
C PRO A 26 -27.23 -16.94 -1.73
N LEU A 27 -26.08 -17.02 -2.41
CA LEU A 27 -25.97 -17.63 -3.73
C LEU A 27 -25.65 -19.12 -3.67
N ILE A 28 -25.15 -19.60 -2.53
CA ILE A 28 -24.81 -21.01 -2.30
C ILE A 28 -25.96 -21.97 -2.67
N PRO A 29 -27.23 -21.71 -2.28
CA PRO A 29 -28.35 -22.58 -2.66
C PRO A 29 -28.59 -22.70 -4.17
N ILE A 30 -28.31 -21.64 -4.93
CA ILE A 30 -28.47 -21.61 -6.40
C ILE A 30 -27.39 -22.49 -7.05
N VAL A 31 -26.14 -22.31 -6.61
CA VAL A 31 -24.99 -23.11 -7.08
C VAL A 31 -25.19 -24.59 -6.75
N LEU A 32 -25.68 -24.89 -5.55
CA LEU A 32 -26.06 -26.24 -5.13
C LEU A 32 -27.16 -26.80 -6.05
N GLY A 33 -28.22 -26.04 -6.31
CA GLY A 33 -29.32 -26.47 -7.18
C GLY A 33 -28.87 -26.86 -8.59
N VAL A 34 -27.95 -26.09 -9.17
CA VAL A 34 -27.36 -26.39 -10.49
C VAL A 34 -26.44 -27.62 -10.43
N SER A 35 -25.65 -27.76 -9.37
CA SER A 35 -24.69 -28.85 -9.20
C SER A 35 -25.37 -30.20 -8.93
N ILE A 36 -26.54 -30.19 -8.31
CA ILE A 36 -27.31 -31.38 -7.92
C ILE A 36 -28.19 -31.90 -9.08
N ALA A 37 -28.50 -31.07 -10.08
CA ALA A 37 -29.43 -31.41 -11.17
C ALA A 37 -28.94 -32.54 -12.13
N GLY A 38 -27.74 -33.10 -11.91
CA GLY A 38 -27.11 -34.10 -12.77
C GLY A 38 -26.46 -35.28 -12.01
N ARG A 39 -26.51 -36.48 -12.58
CA ARG A 39 -25.93 -37.72 -12.00
C ARG A 39 -24.40 -37.86 -12.14
N SER A 40 -23.73 -37.04 -12.95
CA SER A 40 -22.31 -37.19 -13.25
C SER A 40 -21.39 -36.52 -12.22
N ARG A 41 -20.36 -37.25 -11.76
CA ARG A 41 -19.36 -36.76 -10.78
C ARG A 41 -18.47 -35.62 -11.32
N LEU A 42 -18.37 -35.44 -12.63
CA LEU A 42 -17.53 -34.39 -13.26
C LEU A 42 -18.24 -33.03 -13.39
N ARG A 43 -19.55 -32.99 -13.13
CA ARG A 43 -20.37 -31.80 -13.38
C ARG A 43 -20.02 -30.60 -12.47
N PRO A 44 -19.89 -30.77 -11.14
CA PRO A 44 -19.51 -29.66 -10.26
C PRO A 44 -18.16 -29.04 -10.65
N LEU A 45 -17.19 -29.89 -11.03
CA LEU A 45 -15.87 -29.46 -11.47
C LEU A 45 -15.92 -28.59 -12.74
N LEU A 46 -16.72 -28.99 -13.73
CA LEU A 46 -16.85 -28.24 -14.98
C LEU A 46 -17.61 -26.92 -14.82
N THR A 47 -18.62 -26.89 -13.95
CA THR A 47 -19.33 -25.65 -13.61
C THR A 47 -18.41 -24.67 -12.91
N ILE A 48 -17.60 -25.14 -11.95
CA ILE A 48 -16.67 -24.28 -11.23
C ILE A 48 -15.51 -23.84 -12.14
N ALA A 49 -15.04 -24.69 -13.06
CA ALA A 49 -14.05 -24.31 -14.06
C ALA A 49 -14.57 -23.19 -14.99
N GLY A 50 -15.82 -23.29 -15.45
CA GLY A 50 -16.46 -22.22 -16.24
C GLY A 50 -16.59 -20.92 -15.45
N MET A 51 -16.98 -21.01 -14.18
CA MET A 51 -17.07 -19.86 -13.29
C MET A 51 -15.70 -19.19 -13.09
N LEU A 52 -14.64 -19.97 -12.89
CA LEU A 52 -13.28 -19.48 -12.71
C LEU A 52 -12.75 -18.77 -13.95
N VAL A 53 -12.95 -19.32 -15.14
CA VAL A 53 -12.52 -18.70 -16.40
C VAL A 53 -13.20 -17.34 -16.62
N SER A 54 -14.52 -17.28 -16.42
CA SER A 54 -15.29 -16.04 -16.56
C SER A 54 -14.88 -14.99 -15.53
N PHE A 55 -14.71 -15.42 -14.28
CA PHE A 55 -14.30 -14.55 -13.17
C PHE A 55 -12.90 -13.96 -13.39
N VAL A 56 -11.90 -14.78 -13.71
CA VAL A 56 -10.52 -14.31 -13.97
C VAL A 56 -10.48 -13.40 -15.20
N GLY A 57 -11.17 -13.78 -16.29
CA GLY A 57 -11.22 -12.96 -17.50
C GLY A 57 -11.85 -11.59 -17.30
N PHE A 58 -13.00 -11.54 -16.62
CA PHE A 58 -13.68 -10.28 -16.35
C PHE A 58 -12.93 -9.41 -15.36
N THR A 59 -12.36 -9.99 -14.29
CA THR A 59 -11.59 -9.23 -13.29
C THR A 59 -10.30 -8.69 -13.87
N PHE A 60 -9.63 -9.43 -14.75
CA PHE A 60 -8.48 -8.94 -15.51
C PHE A 60 -8.86 -7.78 -16.44
N LEU A 61 -9.96 -7.91 -17.20
CA LEU A 61 -10.47 -6.83 -18.04
C LEU A 61 -10.80 -5.58 -17.21
N LEU A 62 -11.48 -5.76 -16.07
CA LEU A 62 -11.82 -4.68 -15.16
C LEU A 62 -10.57 -3.99 -14.61
N LEU A 63 -9.53 -4.74 -14.23
CA LEU A 63 -8.26 -4.19 -13.78
C LEU A 63 -7.62 -3.27 -14.85
N VAL A 64 -7.61 -3.73 -16.10
CA VAL A 64 -7.07 -2.94 -17.23
C VAL A 64 -7.86 -1.64 -17.42
N VAL A 65 -9.20 -1.70 -17.35
CA VAL A 65 -10.06 -0.53 -17.50
C VAL A 65 -9.89 0.45 -16.33
N LEU A 66 -9.84 -0.05 -15.09
CA LEU A 66 -9.70 0.78 -13.89
C LEU A 66 -8.37 1.53 -13.84
N ASN A 67 -7.29 0.95 -14.38
CA ASN A 67 -5.97 1.61 -14.41
C ASN A 67 -5.96 2.86 -15.30
N GLN A 68 -6.92 2.99 -16.23
CA GLN A 68 -6.99 4.11 -17.15
C GLN A 68 -7.91 5.25 -16.65
N PHE A 69 -8.73 5.01 -15.61
CA PHE A 69 -9.74 5.96 -15.12
C PHE A 69 -9.81 6.02 -13.58
N VAL A 70 -8.77 6.59 -12.95
CA VAL A 70 -8.65 6.69 -11.48
C VAL A 70 -9.80 7.48 -10.85
N ALA A 71 -10.29 8.55 -11.52
CA ALA A 71 -11.38 9.38 -11.02
C ALA A 71 -12.77 8.69 -11.03
N LEU A 72 -12.94 7.60 -11.79
CA LEU A 72 -14.22 6.89 -11.91
C LEU A 72 -14.40 5.79 -10.83
N ALA A 73 -13.32 5.38 -10.18
CA ALA A 73 -13.32 4.27 -9.23
C ALA A 73 -14.23 4.51 -8.02
N ASP A 74 -14.22 5.73 -7.47
CA ASP A 74 -15.07 6.11 -6.33
C ASP A 74 -16.56 6.08 -6.68
N TYR A 75 -16.92 6.58 -7.87
CA TYR A 75 -18.30 6.56 -8.35
C TYR A 75 -18.79 5.13 -8.59
N ILE A 76 -17.95 4.25 -9.15
CA ILE A 76 -18.28 2.83 -9.36
C ILE A 76 -18.50 2.10 -8.03
N ARG A 77 -17.69 2.39 -7.01
CA ARG A 77 -17.81 1.77 -5.68
C ARG A 77 -19.17 2.10 -5.04
N ILE A 78 -19.55 3.38 -5.02
CA ILE A 78 -20.82 3.81 -4.44
C ILE A 78 -22.01 3.30 -5.28
N ALA A 79 -21.90 3.32 -6.62
CA ALA A 79 -22.91 2.76 -7.51
C ALA A 79 -23.14 1.25 -7.28
N THR A 80 -22.08 0.49 -6.98
CA THR A 80 -22.17 -0.94 -6.66
C THR A 80 -22.92 -1.19 -5.35
N PHE A 81 -22.65 -0.39 -4.32
CA PHE A 81 -23.40 -0.49 -3.05
C PHE A 81 -24.88 -0.16 -3.23
N TYR A 82 -25.18 0.88 -4.02
CA TYR A 82 -26.55 1.24 -4.35
C TYR A 82 -27.27 0.11 -5.11
N ALA A 83 -26.61 -0.50 -6.11
CA ALA A 83 -27.15 -1.65 -6.83
C ALA A 83 -27.42 -2.87 -5.93
N LEU A 84 -26.56 -3.14 -4.94
CA LEU A 84 -26.76 -4.22 -3.97
C LEU A 84 -27.98 -3.98 -3.06
N VAL A 85 -28.18 -2.74 -2.61
CA VAL A 85 -29.37 -2.35 -1.84
C VAL A 85 -30.63 -2.55 -2.66
N LEU A 86 -30.61 -2.11 -3.92
CA LEU A 86 -31.72 -2.32 -4.86
C LEU A 86 -32.03 -3.81 -5.04
N PHE A 87 -31.01 -4.65 -5.23
CA PHE A 87 -31.20 -6.09 -5.35
C PHE A 87 -31.78 -6.70 -4.06
N GLY A 88 -31.27 -6.31 -2.89
CA GLY A 88 -31.78 -6.77 -1.59
C GLY A 88 -33.27 -6.43 -1.36
N LEU A 89 -33.69 -5.21 -1.72
CA LEU A 89 -35.08 -4.77 -1.65
C LEU A 89 -36.00 -5.57 -2.60
N GLY A 90 -35.49 -5.95 -3.78
CA GLY A 90 -36.19 -6.81 -4.73
C GLY A 90 -36.48 -8.21 -4.18
N PHE A 91 -35.58 -8.77 -3.36
CA PHE A 91 -35.80 -10.06 -2.69
C PHE A 91 -36.72 -9.97 -1.46
N LEU A 92 -36.70 -8.84 -0.75
CA LEU A 92 -37.45 -8.65 0.49
C LEU A 92 -38.94 -8.43 0.23
N THR A 93 -39.28 -7.65 -0.80
CA THR A 93 -40.66 -7.22 -1.05
C THR A 93 -41.02 -7.36 -2.53
N HIS A 94 -42.18 -7.97 -2.83
CA HIS A 94 -42.76 -7.98 -4.18
C HIS A 94 -43.63 -6.73 -4.47
N ASP A 95 -43.80 -5.86 -3.48
CA ASP A 95 -44.57 -4.62 -3.61
C ASP A 95 -43.74 -3.54 -4.29
N ARG A 96 -44.24 -3.02 -5.43
CA ARG A 96 -43.56 -1.97 -6.21
C ARG A 96 -43.44 -0.66 -5.44
N ALA A 97 -44.41 -0.34 -4.58
CA ALA A 97 -44.38 0.91 -3.80
C ALA A 97 -43.22 0.90 -2.78
N ALA A 98 -43.02 -0.23 -2.10
CA ALA A 98 -41.91 -0.42 -1.16
C ALA A 98 -40.54 -0.38 -1.86
N GLN A 99 -40.43 -0.95 -3.06
CA GLN A 99 -39.19 -0.93 -3.85
C GLN A 99 -38.82 0.49 -4.30
N TYR A 100 -39.78 1.30 -4.77
CA TYR A 100 -39.52 2.68 -5.16
C TYR A 100 -39.15 3.56 -3.96
N ALA A 101 -39.86 3.41 -2.84
CA ALA A 101 -39.52 4.11 -1.61
C ALA A 101 -38.09 3.76 -1.15
N GLY A 102 -37.72 2.47 -1.19
CA GLY A 102 -36.37 2.02 -0.85
C GLY A 102 -35.29 2.53 -1.82
N ALA A 103 -35.58 2.63 -3.12
CA ALA A 103 -34.65 3.22 -4.10
C ALA A 103 -34.39 4.70 -3.81
N VAL A 104 -35.44 5.48 -3.55
CA VAL A 104 -35.32 6.91 -3.21
C VAL A 104 -34.58 7.11 -1.89
N LEU A 105 -34.90 6.31 -0.86
CA LEU A 105 -34.20 6.37 0.42
C LEU A 105 -32.72 5.97 0.29
N GLY A 106 -32.40 4.99 -0.54
CA GLY A 106 -31.01 4.61 -0.80
C GLY A 106 -30.21 5.68 -1.55
N ALA A 107 -30.85 6.58 -2.30
CA ALA A 107 -30.14 7.67 -2.96
C ALA A 107 -29.51 8.67 -1.97
N PHE A 108 -30.03 8.70 -0.74
CA PHE A 108 -29.45 9.47 0.35
C PHE A 108 -28.02 9.02 0.71
N PHE A 109 -27.57 7.85 0.25
CA PHE A 109 -26.16 7.43 0.38
C PHE A 109 -25.16 8.37 -0.34
N PHE A 110 -25.62 9.14 -1.31
CA PHE A 110 -24.79 10.10 -2.04
C PHE A 110 -24.74 11.49 -1.38
N TRP A 111 -25.34 11.68 -0.19
CA TRP A 111 -25.42 12.98 0.47
C TRP A 111 -24.06 13.68 0.64
N GLY A 112 -23.01 12.93 0.97
CA GLY A 112 -21.65 13.45 1.12
C GLY A 112 -20.98 13.93 -0.17
N LYS A 113 -21.56 13.64 -1.35
CA LYS A 113 -21.06 14.09 -2.67
C LYS A 113 -21.89 15.25 -3.26
N GLY A 114 -22.84 15.80 -2.49
CA GLY A 114 -23.66 16.95 -2.87
C GLY A 114 -25.06 16.56 -3.37
N LEU A 115 -26.00 17.50 -3.25
CA LEU A 115 -27.43 17.30 -3.50
C LEU A 115 -27.73 16.83 -4.94
N GLU A 116 -26.95 17.28 -5.91
CA GLU A 116 -27.10 16.91 -7.33
C GLU A 116 -26.95 15.39 -7.52
N SER A 117 -25.97 14.79 -6.84
CA SER A 117 -25.71 13.35 -6.94
C SER A 117 -26.82 12.50 -6.30
N VAL A 118 -27.45 13.01 -5.23
CA VAL A 118 -28.62 12.38 -4.58
C VAL A 118 -29.82 12.37 -5.51
N ILE A 119 -30.10 13.49 -6.19
CA ILE A 119 -31.22 13.58 -7.13
C ILE A 119 -31.01 12.61 -8.30
N ILE A 120 -29.80 12.60 -8.87
CA ILE A 120 -29.45 11.70 -9.97
C ILE A 120 -29.58 10.23 -9.54
N ALA A 121 -29.06 9.87 -8.36
CA ALA A 121 -29.15 8.52 -7.83
C ALA A 121 -30.60 8.09 -7.57
N ALA A 122 -31.45 8.97 -7.04
CA ALA A 122 -32.87 8.67 -6.79
C ALA A 122 -33.62 8.39 -8.10
N VAL A 123 -33.42 9.24 -9.11
CA VAL A 123 -34.02 9.06 -10.43
C VAL A 123 -33.51 7.77 -11.08
N LEU A 124 -32.19 7.56 -11.08
CA LEU A 124 -31.59 6.36 -11.67
C LEU A 124 -31.97 5.08 -10.94
N GLY A 125 -32.15 5.09 -9.62
CA GLY A 125 -32.55 3.90 -8.87
C GLY A 125 -34.01 3.52 -9.05
N VAL A 126 -34.92 4.49 -9.11
CA VAL A 126 -36.32 4.24 -9.48
C VAL A 126 -36.39 3.72 -10.92
N LEU A 127 -35.66 4.34 -11.84
CA LEU A 127 -35.54 3.89 -13.22
C LEU A 127 -34.96 2.47 -13.29
N ALA A 128 -33.91 2.19 -12.53
CA ALA A 128 -33.29 0.87 -12.44
C ALA A 128 -34.23 -0.18 -11.85
N MET A 129 -35.17 0.19 -10.96
CA MET A 129 -36.20 -0.73 -10.47
C MET A 129 -37.26 -1.04 -11.53
N GLU A 130 -37.72 0.00 -12.24
CA GLU A 130 -38.77 -0.14 -13.26
C GLU A 130 -38.27 -0.85 -14.53
N ILE A 131 -37.06 -0.50 -14.96
CA ILE A 131 -36.36 -1.15 -16.07
C ILE A 131 -35.78 -2.49 -15.63
N GLY A 132 -35.19 -2.57 -14.44
CA GLY A 132 -34.56 -3.76 -13.90
C GLY A 132 -35.52 -4.93 -13.74
N GLY A 133 -36.78 -4.69 -13.36
CA GLY A 133 -37.80 -5.74 -13.39
C GLY A 133 -38.00 -6.36 -14.78
N ARG A 134 -37.93 -5.55 -15.85
CA ARG A 134 -38.09 -5.99 -17.25
C ARG A 134 -36.80 -6.57 -17.83
N ILE A 135 -35.65 -5.99 -17.48
CA ILE A 135 -34.33 -6.46 -17.93
C ILE A 135 -33.96 -7.74 -17.19
N ALA A 136 -34.14 -7.82 -15.87
CA ALA A 136 -33.86 -9.03 -15.10
C ALA A 136 -34.75 -10.18 -15.57
N THR A 137 -36.04 -9.97 -15.79
CA THR A 137 -36.90 -11.02 -16.36
C THR A 137 -36.47 -11.43 -17.77
N ARG A 138 -36.06 -10.51 -18.64
CA ARG A 138 -35.53 -10.85 -19.97
C ARG A 138 -34.16 -11.52 -19.94
N ILE A 139 -33.24 -11.08 -19.09
CA ILE A 139 -31.90 -11.70 -18.91
C ILE A 139 -32.06 -13.07 -18.27
N GLN A 140 -32.98 -13.21 -17.32
CA GLN A 140 -33.27 -14.48 -16.66
C GLN A 140 -33.97 -15.45 -17.63
N GLN A 141 -34.89 -14.96 -18.47
CA GLN A 141 -35.49 -15.72 -19.57
C GLN A 141 -34.44 -16.11 -20.61
N TRP A 142 -33.60 -15.18 -21.05
CA TRP A 142 -32.51 -15.46 -21.99
C TRP A 142 -31.48 -16.44 -21.43
N GLY A 143 -31.15 -16.30 -20.14
CA GLY A 143 -30.30 -17.23 -19.41
C GLY A 143 -30.93 -18.62 -19.30
N THR A 144 -32.23 -18.72 -18.99
CA THR A 144 -32.95 -20.00 -18.98
C THR A 144 -33.11 -20.57 -20.39
N ASP A 145 -33.28 -19.74 -21.41
CA ASP A 145 -33.42 -20.15 -22.80
C ASP A 145 -32.08 -20.66 -23.32
N ILE A 146 -30.96 -20.00 -23.02
CA ILE A 146 -29.61 -20.51 -23.30
C ILE A 146 -29.37 -21.79 -22.52
N GLN A 147 -29.77 -21.85 -21.24
CA GLN A 147 -29.57 -23.02 -20.40
C GLN A 147 -30.41 -24.21 -20.88
N GLN A 148 -31.64 -23.97 -21.33
CA GLN A 148 -32.57 -24.96 -21.86
C GLN A 148 -32.17 -25.38 -23.28
N SER A 149 -31.75 -24.43 -24.12
CA SER A 149 -31.22 -24.67 -25.47
C SER A 149 -29.90 -25.43 -25.42
N ALA A 150 -28.98 -25.09 -24.51
CA ALA A 150 -27.76 -25.86 -24.26
C ALA A 150 -28.07 -27.25 -23.72
N THR A 151 -29.05 -27.38 -22.83
CA THR A 151 -29.47 -28.69 -22.30
C THR A 151 -30.18 -29.56 -23.35
N GLN A 152 -30.94 -28.96 -24.28
CA GLN A 152 -31.60 -29.65 -25.39
C GLN A 152 -30.64 -30.01 -26.53
N ALA A 153 -29.74 -29.10 -26.91
CA ALA A 153 -28.80 -29.29 -28.02
C ALA A 153 -27.61 -30.18 -27.66
N LEU A 154 -27.07 -30.06 -26.43
CA LEU A 154 -25.92 -30.84 -25.98
C LEU A 154 -26.33 -32.08 -25.19
N GLY A 155 -27.55 -32.14 -24.65
CA GLY A 155 -28.05 -33.21 -23.79
C GLY A 155 -27.80 -32.95 -22.31
N ARG A 156 -28.77 -33.33 -21.46
CA ARG A 156 -28.74 -33.08 -20.00
C ARG A 156 -27.59 -33.77 -19.28
N GLU A 157 -26.81 -34.65 -19.90
CA GLU A 157 -25.63 -35.28 -19.30
C GLU A 157 -24.30 -34.72 -19.83
N ASN A 158 -24.34 -33.80 -20.80
CA ASN A 158 -23.15 -33.36 -21.50
C ASN A 158 -22.32 -32.36 -20.66
N PRO A 159 -21.01 -32.61 -20.49
CA PRO A 159 -20.11 -31.77 -19.69
C PRO A 159 -20.05 -30.30 -20.12
N LEU A 160 -20.25 -30.01 -21.41
CA LEU A 160 -20.19 -28.65 -21.95
C LEU A 160 -21.33 -27.75 -21.47
N ALA A 161 -22.53 -28.32 -21.24
CA ALA A 161 -23.65 -27.55 -20.71
C ALA A 161 -23.37 -27.05 -19.28
N ALA A 162 -22.66 -27.85 -18.48
CA ALA A 162 -22.27 -27.49 -17.12
C ALA A 162 -21.24 -26.33 -17.09
N PHE A 163 -20.32 -26.31 -18.06
CA PHE A 163 -19.32 -25.26 -18.23
C PHE A 163 -19.95 -23.92 -18.63
N ILE A 164 -20.90 -23.92 -19.57
CA ILE A 164 -21.60 -22.70 -20.02
C ILE A 164 -22.41 -22.08 -18.88
N ILE A 165 -23.07 -22.89 -18.05
CA ILE A 165 -23.77 -22.41 -16.86
C ILE A 165 -22.77 -21.81 -15.84
N GLY A 166 -21.58 -22.39 -15.73
CA GLY A 166 -20.49 -21.84 -14.93
C GLY A 166 -20.05 -20.46 -15.41
N LEU A 167 -19.85 -20.28 -16.72
CA LEU A 167 -19.41 -19.02 -17.32
C LEU A 167 -20.37 -17.86 -17.00
N THR A 168 -21.68 -18.10 -17.04
CA THR A 168 -22.68 -17.05 -16.75
C THR A 168 -22.75 -16.71 -15.27
N LEU A 169 -22.64 -17.71 -14.38
CA LEU A 169 -22.60 -17.52 -12.93
C LEU A 169 -21.35 -16.73 -12.47
N GLY A 170 -20.22 -16.89 -13.15
CA GLY A 170 -18.98 -16.17 -12.83
C GLY A 170 -19.09 -14.65 -12.95
N LEU A 171 -19.82 -14.15 -13.94
CA LEU A 171 -20.03 -12.70 -14.14
C LEU A 171 -20.85 -12.07 -13.00
N VAL A 172 -21.87 -12.80 -12.52
CA VAL A 172 -22.75 -12.36 -11.43
C VAL A 172 -22.00 -12.27 -10.10
N TRP A 173 -20.91 -13.02 -9.96
CA TRP A 173 -20.13 -13.11 -8.72
C TRP A 173 -19.23 -11.90 -8.48
N VAL A 174 -18.82 -11.19 -9.53
CA VAL A 174 -17.80 -10.13 -9.46
C VAL A 174 -18.21 -8.97 -8.55
N PRO A 175 -19.44 -8.41 -8.63
CA PRO A 175 -19.85 -7.30 -7.76
C PRO A 175 -19.88 -7.67 -6.28
N CYS A 176 -20.15 -8.95 -5.96
CA CYS A 176 -20.21 -9.43 -4.59
C CYS A 176 -18.81 -9.61 -3.97
N ALA A 177 -17.80 -9.93 -4.78
CA ALA A 177 -16.42 -10.07 -4.30
C ALA A 177 -15.71 -8.73 -4.05
N GLY A 178 -16.35 -7.59 -4.34
CA GLY A 178 -15.75 -6.25 -4.42
C GLY A 178 -14.72 -5.90 -3.33
N PRO A 179 -15.03 -6.02 -2.03
CA PRO A 179 -14.06 -5.67 -0.97
C PRO A 179 -12.80 -6.55 -0.96
N ALA A 180 -12.95 -7.87 -1.11
CA ALA A 180 -11.82 -8.80 -1.17
C ALA A 180 -11.05 -8.68 -2.50
N LEU A 181 -11.78 -8.46 -3.58
CA LEU A 181 -11.22 -8.21 -4.91
C LEU A 181 -10.42 -6.90 -4.93
N GLY A 182 -10.84 -5.88 -4.19
CA GLY A 182 -10.11 -4.62 -4.04
C GLY A 182 -8.73 -4.81 -3.40
N PHE A 183 -8.64 -5.66 -2.38
CA PHE A 183 -7.35 -6.08 -1.80
C PHE A 183 -6.50 -6.84 -2.82
N ALA A 184 -7.09 -7.79 -3.55
CA ALA A 184 -6.38 -8.52 -4.60
C ALA A 184 -5.88 -7.58 -5.71
N PHE A 185 -6.68 -6.61 -6.14
CA PHE A 185 -6.28 -5.61 -7.12
C PHE A 185 -5.19 -4.68 -6.60
N ALA A 186 -5.22 -4.28 -5.33
CA ALA A 186 -4.15 -3.49 -4.74
C ALA A 186 -2.80 -4.22 -4.79
N LEU A 187 -2.80 -5.54 -4.59
CA LEU A 187 -1.59 -6.36 -4.69
C LEU A 187 -1.14 -6.63 -6.12
N VAL A 188 -2.06 -6.66 -7.07
CA VAL A 188 -1.82 -7.05 -8.47
C VAL A 188 -1.63 -5.85 -9.40
N ARG A 189 -1.97 -4.63 -8.95
CA ARG A 189 -1.95 -3.39 -9.76
C ARG A 189 -0.61 -3.13 -10.45
N ASP A 190 0.49 -3.40 -9.76
CA ASP A 190 1.84 -3.09 -10.22
C ASP A 190 2.53 -4.26 -10.96
N GLU A 191 1.84 -5.40 -11.12
CA GLU A 191 2.39 -6.59 -11.77
C GLU A 191 2.12 -6.60 -13.29
N PRO A 192 3.06 -7.09 -14.11
CA PRO A 192 2.87 -7.18 -15.56
C PRO A 192 1.69 -8.10 -15.92
N GLY A 193 0.97 -7.79 -16.99
CA GLY A 193 -0.35 -8.37 -17.31
C GLY A 193 -0.44 -9.91 -17.25
N VAL A 194 0.59 -10.64 -17.67
CA VAL A 194 0.61 -12.12 -17.58
C VAL A 194 0.69 -12.60 -16.13
N ARG A 195 1.50 -11.93 -15.29
CA ARG A 195 1.60 -12.24 -13.86
C ARG A 195 0.33 -11.83 -13.13
N ALA A 196 -0.26 -10.69 -13.49
CA ALA A 196 -1.54 -10.28 -12.94
C ALA A 196 -2.64 -11.32 -13.20
N ALA A 197 -2.71 -11.85 -14.42
CA ALA A 197 -3.65 -12.92 -14.76
C ALA A 197 -3.39 -14.21 -13.94
N LEU A 198 -2.12 -14.59 -13.73
CA LEU A 198 -1.75 -15.75 -12.90
C LEU A 198 -2.14 -15.57 -11.43
N LEU A 199 -1.89 -14.38 -10.87
CA LEU A 199 -2.22 -14.03 -9.48
C LEU A 199 -3.73 -13.99 -9.24
N LEU A 200 -4.49 -13.40 -10.17
CA LEU A 200 -5.96 -13.44 -10.16
C LEU A 200 -6.47 -14.88 -10.34
N GLY A 201 -5.77 -15.70 -11.13
CA GLY A 201 -6.01 -17.14 -11.24
C GLY A 201 -5.84 -17.88 -9.92
N ALA A 202 -4.79 -17.58 -9.16
CA ALA A 202 -4.57 -18.15 -7.83
C ALA A 202 -5.68 -17.77 -6.84
N TYR A 203 -6.10 -16.50 -6.84
CA TYR A 203 -7.27 -16.05 -6.09
C TYR A 203 -8.55 -16.81 -6.50
N GLY A 204 -8.80 -16.95 -7.81
CA GLY A 204 -9.92 -17.71 -8.35
C GLY A 204 -9.90 -19.18 -7.92
N LEU A 205 -8.73 -19.84 -7.96
CA LEU A 205 -8.56 -21.21 -7.49
C LEU A 205 -8.84 -21.35 -6.00
N GLY A 206 -8.46 -20.35 -5.18
CA GLY A 206 -8.81 -20.29 -3.77
C GLY A 206 -10.32 -20.31 -3.53
N THR A 207 -11.07 -19.52 -4.30
CA THR A 207 -12.55 -19.50 -4.21
C THR A 207 -13.20 -20.79 -4.71
N ALA A 208 -12.57 -21.48 -5.67
CA ALA A 208 -13.09 -22.70 -6.26
C ALA A 208 -13.08 -23.89 -5.28
N VAL A 209 -12.12 -23.94 -4.36
CA VAL A 209 -11.95 -25.07 -3.42
C VAL A 209 -13.15 -25.23 -2.47
N PRO A 210 -13.61 -24.21 -1.72
CA PRO A 210 -14.79 -24.33 -0.87
C PRO A 210 -16.07 -24.62 -1.67
N LEU A 211 -16.19 -24.06 -2.87
CA LEU A 211 -17.33 -24.31 -3.75
C LEU A 211 -17.38 -25.75 -4.26
N LEU A 212 -16.22 -26.35 -4.56
CA LEU A 212 -16.12 -27.76 -4.91
C LEU A 212 -16.53 -28.65 -3.72
N LEU A 213 -16.03 -28.34 -2.53
CA LEU A 213 -16.38 -29.08 -1.31
C LEU A 213 -17.89 -29.03 -1.03
N ILE A 214 -18.51 -27.86 -1.16
CA ILE A 214 -19.96 -27.69 -0.99
C ILE A 214 -20.74 -28.37 -2.12
N GLY A 215 -20.27 -28.28 -3.37
CA GLY A 215 -20.92 -28.90 -4.52
C GLY A 215 -20.96 -30.43 -4.42
N TYR A 216 -19.82 -31.07 -4.11
CA TYR A 216 -19.74 -32.51 -3.89
C TYR A 216 -20.44 -32.94 -2.60
N GLY A 217 -20.29 -32.16 -1.52
CA GLY A 217 -20.99 -32.40 -0.25
C GLY A 217 -22.51 -32.30 -0.38
N GLY A 218 -23.01 -31.37 -1.21
CA GLY A 218 -24.42 -31.22 -1.52
C GLY A 218 -24.99 -32.39 -2.32
N GLN A 219 -24.27 -32.89 -3.32
CA GLN A 219 -24.67 -34.11 -4.03
C GLN A 219 -24.80 -35.33 -3.09
N ALA A 220 -23.95 -35.43 -2.07
CA ALA A 220 -24.03 -36.47 -1.05
C ALA A 220 -25.16 -36.23 -0.03
N ALA A 221 -25.36 -35.00 0.43
CA ALA A 221 -26.32 -34.64 1.48
C ALA A 221 -27.78 -34.54 0.99
N VAL A 222 -28.02 -34.20 -0.28
CA VAL A 222 -29.39 -34.03 -0.81
C VAL A 222 -30.13 -35.35 -1.03
N HIS A 223 -29.42 -36.49 -1.06
CA HIS A 223 -30.07 -37.80 -0.94
C HIS A 223 -30.70 -38.04 0.45
N SER A 224 -30.31 -37.26 1.47
CA SER A 224 -30.69 -37.50 2.87
C SER A 224 -31.75 -36.53 3.42
N VAL A 225 -32.01 -35.38 2.76
CA VAL A 225 -32.82 -34.30 3.38
C VAL A 225 -33.87 -33.72 2.41
N ARG A 226 -35.06 -34.36 2.36
CA ARG A 226 -36.28 -33.79 1.76
C ARG A 226 -36.89 -32.62 2.55
N ALA A 227 -36.34 -32.32 3.74
CA ALA A 227 -36.85 -31.28 4.63
C ALA A 227 -36.44 -29.84 4.24
N LEU A 228 -35.43 -29.68 3.37
CA LEU A 228 -34.87 -28.36 3.02
C LEU A 228 -35.78 -27.52 2.10
N SER A 229 -36.68 -28.16 1.35
CA SER A 229 -37.61 -27.47 0.43
C SER A 229 -38.69 -26.63 1.14
N ARG A 230 -39.03 -26.96 2.40
CA ARG A 230 -40.03 -26.22 3.21
C ARG A 230 -39.56 -24.84 3.66
N PHE A 231 -38.25 -24.59 3.71
CA PHE A 231 -37.68 -23.33 4.20
C PHE A 231 -37.25 -22.37 3.08
N THR A 232 -37.50 -22.71 1.81
CA THR A 232 -37.06 -21.91 0.65
C THR A 232 -37.55 -20.46 0.68
N GLY A 233 -38.76 -20.20 1.19
CA GLY A 233 -39.29 -18.84 1.37
C GLY A 233 -38.56 -18.05 2.46
N ILE A 234 -38.32 -18.66 3.62
CA ILE A 234 -37.62 -18.03 4.76
C ILE A 234 -36.16 -17.77 4.39
N VAL A 235 -35.50 -18.71 3.70
CA VAL A 235 -34.11 -18.56 3.24
C VAL A 235 -33.96 -17.36 2.32
N LYS A 236 -34.91 -17.12 1.40
CA LYS A 236 -34.90 -15.95 0.51
C LYS A 236 -35.03 -14.63 1.28
N GLN A 237 -35.93 -14.58 2.27
CA GLN A 237 -36.14 -13.38 3.08
C GLN A 237 -34.92 -13.07 3.96
N VAL A 238 -34.34 -14.08 4.63
CA VAL A 238 -33.13 -13.94 5.45
C VAL A 238 -31.94 -13.50 4.59
N ALA A 239 -31.79 -14.06 3.39
CA ALA A 239 -30.77 -13.65 2.43
C ALA A 239 -30.92 -12.18 1.99
N GLY A 240 -32.16 -11.74 1.70
CA GLY A 240 -32.44 -10.34 1.35
C GLY A 240 -32.10 -9.36 2.48
N VAL A 241 -32.48 -9.67 3.72
CA VAL A 241 -32.13 -8.86 4.91
C VAL A 241 -30.61 -8.80 5.09
N LEU A 242 -29.92 -9.94 4.98
CA LEU A 242 -28.47 -10.01 5.14
C LEU A 242 -27.73 -9.14 4.10
N LEU A 243 -28.20 -9.13 2.84
CA LEU A 243 -27.62 -8.30 1.78
C LEU A 243 -27.78 -6.80 2.07
N ILE A 244 -28.97 -6.36 2.53
CA ILE A 244 -29.21 -4.96 2.88
C ILE A 244 -28.31 -4.54 4.05
N VAL A 245 -28.26 -5.34 5.11
CA VAL A 245 -27.40 -5.07 6.28
C VAL A 245 -25.93 -4.99 5.88
N THR A 246 -25.48 -5.88 5.01
CA THR A 246 -24.10 -5.88 4.50
C THR A 246 -23.80 -4.62 3.69
N ALA A 247 -24.69 -4.23 2.76
CA ALA A 247 -24.49 -3.04 1.94
C ALA A 247 -24.42 -1.76 2.79
N VAL A 248 -25.29 -1.63 3.80
CA VAL A 248 -25.25 -0.54 4.77
C VAL A 248 -23.94 -0.55 5.56
N SER A 249 -23.51 -1.71 6.04
CA SER A 249 -22.28 -1.85 6.84
C SER A 249 -21.02 -1.50 6.06
N LEU A 250 -20.95 -1.86 4.76
CA LEU A 250 -19.85 -1.52 3.88
C LEU A 250 -19.78 0.00 3.61
N GLN A 251 -20.93 0.66 3.47
CA GLN A 251 -20.98 2.11 3.24
C GLN A 251 -20.42 2.91 4.41
N TYR A 252 -20.77 2.55 5.64
CA TYR A 252 -20.25 3.22 6.84
C TYR A 252 -18.80 2.86 7.16
N ARG A 253 -18.13 2.14 6.26
CA ARG A 253 -16.79 1.57 6.47
C ARG A 253 -16.72 0.81 7.79
N PHE A 254 -17.83 0.22 8.23
CA PHE A 254 -17.87 -0.49 9.52
C PHE A 254 -16.88 -1.65 9.53
N PHE A 255 -16.73 -2.33 8.39
CA PHE A 255 -15.74 -3.39 8.23
C PHE A 255 -14.30 -2.87 8.30
N GLU A 256 -14.01 -1.72 7.68
CA GLU A 256 -12.67 -1.08 7.76
C GLU A 256 -12.40 -0.58 9.19
N LYS A 257 -13.38 0.05 9.85
CA LYS A 257 -13.27 0.49 11.25
C LYS A 257 -13.14 -0.69 12.21
N PHE A 258 -13.84 -1.79 11.95
CA PHE A 258 -13.71 -3.01 12.73
C PHE A 258 -12.34 -3.66 12.49
N GLN A 259 -11.84 -3.66 11.25
CA GLN A 259 -10.48 -4.12 10.95
C GLN A 259 -9.43 -3.26 11.65
N VAL A 260 -9.55 -1.92 11.60
CA VAL A 260 -8.64 -0.98 12.29
C VAL A 260 -8.73 -1.15 13.80
N TRP A 261 -9.94 -1.27 14.36
CA TRP A 261 -10.14 -1.55 15.78
C TRP A 261 -9.57 -2.91 16.18
N LEU A 262 -9.74 -3.95 15.34
CA LEU A 262 -9.14 -5.26 15.56
C LEU A 262 -7.61 -5.18 15.47
N LEU A 263 -7.05 -4.39 14.56
CA LEU A 263 -5.61 -4.14 14.43
C LEU A 263 -5.04 -3.36 15.64
N ASP A 264 -5.81 -2.44 16.20
CA ASP A 264 -5.42 -1.59 17.33
C ASP A 264 -5.59 -2.29 18.69
N HIS A 265 -6.55 -3.21 18.81
CA HIS A 265 -6.82 -3.96 20.05
C HIS A 265 -6.35 -5.42 20.04
N THR A 266 -5.89 -5.95 18.91
CA THR A 266 -5.34 -7.30 18.80
C THR A 266 -4.08 -7.27 17.95
N ASN A 267 -3.08 -8.11 18.28
CA ASN A 267 -1.85 -8.29 17.47
C ASN A 267 -2.12 -8.91 16.08
N PHE A 268 -3.27 -8.69 15.44
CA PHE A 268 -3.59 -9.28 14.14
C PHE A 268 -2.71 -8.75 13.00
N GLY A 269 -2.27 -7.48 13.08
CA GLY A 269 -1.31 -6.90 12.12
C GLY A 269 0.06 -7.56 12.22
N ASP A 270 0.43 -7.93 13.43
CA ASP A 270 1.65 -8.64 13.80
C ASP A 270 1.50 -10.17 13.58
N LEU A 271 0.28 -10.70 13.51
CA LEU A 271 0.02 -12.09 13.16
C LEU A 271 0.33 -12.35 11.69
N GLY A 272 0.06 -11.39 10.79
CA GLY A 272 0.42 -11.49 9.39
C GLY A 272 1.93 -11.61 9.21
N THR A 273 2.68 -10.67 9.78
CA THR A 273 4.15 -10.67 9.75
C THR A 273 4.76 -11.85 10.50
N ARG A 274 4.27 -12.23 11.70
CA ARG A 274 4.77 -13.39 12.46
C ARG A 274 4.40 -14.74 11.85
N LEU A 275 3.26 -14.83 11.16
CA LEU A 275 2.86 -16.02 10.42
C LEU A 275 3.70 -16.12 9.14
N GLU A 276 3.99 -15.01 8.48
CA GLU A 276 4.94 -14.92 7.36
C GLU A 276 6.36 -15.32 7.81
N GLU A 277 6.79 -14.86 8.98
CA GLU A 277 8.06 -15.20 9.63
C GLU A 277 8.11 -16.68 10.07
N ARG A 278 7.00 -17.27 10.51
CA ARG A 278 6.91 -18.70 10.92
C ARG A 278 6.67 -19.67 9.76
N LEU A 279 5.99 -19.27 8.68
CA LEU A 279 5.74 -20.13 7.51
C LEU A 279 6.81 -19.99 6.43
N PHE A 280 7.47 -18.83 6.34
CA PHE A 280 8.46 -18.55 5.29
C PHE A 280 9.85 -18.17 5.84
N GLY A 281 10.02 -18.06 7.17
CA GLY A 281 11.33 -17.90 7.80
C GLY A 281 12.30 -19.03 7.47
N ASP A 282 11.82 -20.23 7.18
CA ASP A 282 12.70 -21.36 6.84
C ASP A 282 13.14 -21.42 5.36
N GLN A 283 12.61 -20.56 4.48
CA GLN A 283 13.09 -20.48 3.07
C GLN A 283 13.83 -19.19 2.71
N PHE A 284 13.79 -18.18 3.58
CA PHE A 284 14.62 -16.97 3.46
C PHE A 284 15.50 -16.69 4.69
N GLY A 285 15.46 -17.53 5.73
CA GLY A 285 16.14 -17.33 7.00
C GLY A 285 17.21 -18.36 7.34
N ASN A 286 18.00 -18.79 6.36
CA ASN A 286 19.40 -19.09 6.68
C ASN A 286 20.19 -17.79 6.56
N GLU A 287 19.97 -16.88 7.52
CA GLU A 287 21.08 -16.07 7.99
C GLU A 287 22.14 -17.07 8.50
N PRO A 288 23.38 -17.04 7.99
CA PRO A 288 24.46 -17.56 8.79
C PRO A 288 24.51 -16.66 10.02
N ARG A 289 24.04 -17.17 11.17
CA ARG A 289 24.49 -16.65 12.46
C ARG A 289 26.00 -16.83 12.48
N VAL A 290 26.71 -15.76 12.11
CA VAL A 290 28.11 -15.61 12.48
C VAL A 290 28.06 -15.44 13.99
N GLU A 291 28.46 -16.48 14.72
CA GLU A 291 28.75 -16.38 16.14
C GLU A 291 29.63 -15.14 16.37
N ASN A 292 29.18 -14.24 17.25
CA ASN A 292 29.96 -13.08 17.67
C ASN A 292 31.38 -13.57 18.02
N PRO A 293 32.45 -13.04 17.41
CA PRO A 293 33.79 -13.38 17.85
C PRO A 293 33.93 -12.93 19.31
N PRO A 294 34.60 -13.72 20.16
CA PRO A 294 34.73 -13.40 21.57
C PRO A 294 35.37 -12.03 21.74
N SER A 295 34.77 -11.22 22.61
CA SER A 295 35.26 -9.92 23.04
C SER A 295 36.62 -10.10 23.70
N GLY A 296 37.68 -10.02 22.91
CA GLY A 296 39.05 -10.20 23.34
C GLY A 296 39.98 -9.32 22.53
N ASN A 297 40.52 -8.29 23.18
CA ASN A 297 41.60 -7.46 22.65
C ASN A 297 42.76 -8.33 22.19
N ASN A 298 42.88 -8.57 20.88
CA ASN A 298 44.11 -8.92 20.16
C ASN A 298 43.84 -8.91 18.65
N PHE A 299 43.81 -7.73 18.03
CA PHE A 299 43.85 -7.60 16.58
C PHE A 299 45.28 -7.83 16.08
N SER A 300 45.61 -9.08 15.76
CA SER A 300 46.75 -9.39 14.89
C SER A 300 46.27 -9.53 13.45
N SER A 301 46.91 -8.79 12.55
CA SER A 301 46.73 -8.82 11.09
C SER A 301 46.80 -10.24 10.50
N ALA A 302 45.63 -10.84 10.26
CA ALA A 302 45.49 -12.06 9.46
C ALA A 302 44.11 -12.09 8.81
N SER A 303 44.08 -11.94 7.47
CA SER A 303 42.99 -12.25 6.53
C SER A 303 41.56 -12.28 7.12
N MET A 304 40.87 -11.14 7.11
CA MET A 304 39.42 -11.10 7.28
C MET A 304 38.78 -11.90 6.13
N ASN A 305 38.06 -12.98 6.44
CA ASN A 305 37.23 -13.69 5.46
C ASN A 305 36.06 -12.76 5.09
N LEU A 306 36.17 -12.06 3.96
CA LEU A 306 35.10 -11.22 3.44
C LEU A 306 33.84 -12.06 3.14
N PRO A 307 32.63 -11.54 3.39
CA PRO A 307 31.40 -12.29 3.23
C PRO A 307 31.15 -12.63 1.75
N LYS A 308 30.86 -13.90 1.45
CA LYS A 308 30.48 -14.31 0.09
C LYS A 308 29.01 -13.97 -0.16
N LEU A 309 28.76 -12.98 -1.03
CA LEU A 309 27.41 -12.49 -1.26
C LEU A 309 26.63 -13.37 -2.26
N PRO A 310 25.32 -13.62 -2.05
CA PRO A 310 24.50 -14.34 -3.02
C PRO A 310 24.22 -13.51 -4.28
N LYS A 311 23.87 -14.17 -5.39
CA LYS A 311 23.32 -13.49 -6.58
C LYS A 311 21.81 -13.40 -6.43
N LEU A 312 21.28 -12.18 -6.29
CA LEU A 312 19.85 -11.97 -6.03
C LEU A 312 19.06 -11.87 -7.34
N VAL A 313 19.28 -10.79 -8.09
CA VAL A 313 18.56 -10.52 -9.33
C VAL A 313 19.41 -9.64 -10.24
N ARG A 314 19.19 -9.70 -11.56
CA ARG A 314 19.83 -8.77 -12.49
C ARG A 314 19.34 -7.35 -12.23
N ALA A 315 20.25 -6.38 -12.20
CA ALA A 315 19.89 -4.99 -12.00
C ALA A 315 19.03 -4.50 -13.20
N PRO A 316 17.87 -3.86 -12.94
CA PRO A 316 17.06 -3.25 -13.98
C PRO A 316 17.73 -1.97 -14.50
N GLU A 317 17.56 -1.65 -15.78
CA GLU A 317 18.15 -0.44 -16.36
C GLU A 317 17.59 0.83 -15.72
N PHE A 318 18.41 1.88 -15.67
CA PHE A 318 17.96 3.19 -15.21
C PHE A 318 16.96 3.79 -16.20
N THR A 319 15.86 4.32 -15.69
CA THR A 319 14.80 4.92 -16.51
C THR A 319 14.45 6.30 -16.00
N GLY A 320 14.44 7.29 -16.89
CA GLY A 320 14.01 8.66 -16.55
C GLY A 320 14.95 9.45 -15.64
N LEU A 321 16.21 9.02 -15.46
CA LEU A 321 17.18 9.75 -14.63
C LEU A 321 17.61 11.07 -15.29
N GLY A 322 17.33 12.17 -14.62
CA GLY A 322 17.76 13.51 -15.00
C GLY A 322 17.01 14.61 -14.25
N PRO A 323 17.63 15.79 -14.07
CA PRO A 323 19.01 16.13 -14.43
C PRO A 323 20.05 15.41 -13.55
N TRP A 324 21.28 15.33 -14.07
CA TRP A 324 22.44 14.77 -13.37
C TRP A 324 23.29 15.88 -12.76
N HIS A 325 23.86 15.59 -11.60
CA HIS A 325 24.76 16.45 -10.84
C HIS A 325 26.05 15.69 -10.55
N ASN A 326 27.18 16.39 -10.49
CA ASN A 326 28.53 15.83 -10.28
C ASN A 326 29.02 14.82 -11.34
N SER A 327 28.22 14.49 -12.36
CA SER A 327 28.63 13.64 -13.48
C SER A 327 27.76 13.82 -14.73
N GLU A 328 28.25 13.28 -15.85
CA GLU A 328 27.41 12.96 -17.01
C GLU A 328 26.51 11.74 -16.73
N PRO A 329 25.43 11.53 -17.50
CA PRO A 329 24.53 10.38 -17.33
C PRO A 329 25.21 9.02 -17.49
N PHE A 330 24.88 8.07 -16.61
CA PHE A 330 25.30 6.68 -16.72
C PHE A 330 24.17 5.78 -17.25
N THR A 331 24.58 4.70 -17.93
CA THR A 331 23.73 3.52 -18.17
C THR A 331 24.34 2.31 -17.46
N LEU A 332 23.55 1.31 -17.08
CA LEU A 332 24.11 0.07 -16.52
C LEU A 332 25.09 -0.59 -17.48
N ALA A 333 24.85 -0.50 -18.78
CA ALA A 333 25.77 -0.99 -19.81
C ALA A 333 27.16 -0.31 -19.71
N SER A 334 27.20 1.00 -19.48
CA SER A 334 28.46 1.76 -19.31
C SER A 334 29.23 1.43 -18.03
N LEU A 335 28.53 0.88 -17.03
CA LEU A 335 29.08 0.53 -15.72
C LEU A 335 29.53 -0.94 -15.63
N LYS A 336 29.36 -1.72 -16.70
CA LYS A 336 29.80 -3.11 -16.74
C LYS A 336 31.29 -3.23 -16.42
N GLY A 337 31.64 -4.18 -15.56
CA GLY A 337 33.00 -4.33 -15.06
C GLY A 337 33.29 -3.53 -13.79
N LYS A 338 32.36 -2.71 -13.28
CA LYS A 338 32.51 -1.97 -12.03
C LYS A 338 31.52 -2.46 -10.98
N VAL A 339 31.89 -2.34 -9.71
CA VAL A 339 30.96 -2.48 -8.58
C VAL A 339 30.18 -1.17 -8.46
N VAL A 340 28.86 -1.25 -8.42
CA VAL A 340 27.99 -0.05 -8.38
C VAL A 340 27.14 -0.07 -7.12
N LEU A 341 27.19 0.99 -6.33
CA LEU A 341 26.28 1.23 -5.21
C LEU A 341 25.24 2.26 -5.62
N VAL A 342 23.98 1.85 -5.69
CA VAL A 342 22.83 2.74 -5.92
C VAL A 342 22.22 3.09 -4.58
N ASP A 343 22.10 4.39 -4.29
CA ASP A 343 21.53 4.92 -3.05
C ASP A 343 20.31 5.79 -3.36
N PHE A 344 19.12 5.31 -3.00
CA PHE A 344 17.89 6.09 -3.09
C PHE A 344 17.76 7.00 -1.88
N TRP A 345 17.64 8.29 -2.11
CA TRP A 345 17.58 9.30 -1.06
C TRP A 345 16.69 10.48 -1.47
N THR A 346 16.29 11.29 -0.49
CA THR A 346 15.71 12.62 -0.71
C THR A 346 16.25 13.57 0.35
N TYR A 347 16.35 14.87 0.06
CA TYR A 347 17.08 15.81 0.91
C TYR A 347 16.29 16.33 2.11
N SER A 348 14.96 16.15 2.18
CA SER A 348 14.18 16.49 3.38
C SER A 348 14.01 15.31 4.36
N CYS A 349 14.39 14.09 3.98
CA CYS A 349 14.29 12.90 4.82
C CYS A 349 15.44 12.83 5.84
N ILE A 350 15.12 12.84 7.14
CA ILE A 350 16.14 12.80 8.21
C ILE A 350 16.99 11.52 8.17
N ASN A 351 16.37 10.37 7.91
CA ASN A 351 17.06 9.08 7.83
C ASN A 351 18.06 9.07 6.66
N CYS A 352 17.71 9.71 5.55
CA CYS A 352 18.62 9.94 4.44
C CYS A 352 19.78 10.84 4.87
N ILE A 353 19.50 12.00 5.45
CA ILE A 353 20.52 12.97 5.90
C ILE A 353 21.53 12.32 6.86
N ARG A 354 21.07 11.50 7.81
CA ARG A 354 21.94 10.76 8.74
C ARG A 354 22.83 9.72 8.04
N THR A 355 22.37 9.22 6.91
CA THR A 355 23.08 8.22 6.09
C THR A 355 24.09 8.85 5.12
N LEU A 356 23.87 10.08 4.66
CA LEU A 356 24.72 10.76 3.68
C LEU A 356 26.23 10.77 4.03
N PRO A 357 26.66 11.03 5.30
CA PRO A 357 28.08 11.00 5.65
C PRO A 357 28.74 9.63 5.43
N TYR A 358 28.00 8.53 5.59
CA TYR A 358 28.52 7.18 5.32
C TYR A 358 28.65 6.91 3.83
N MET A 359 27.69 7.41 3.03
CA MET A 359 27.76 7.30 1.57
C MET A 359 28.96 8.05 1.00
N GLU A 360 29.21 9.28 1.49
CA GLU A 360 30.41 10.03 1.14
C GLU A 360 31.68 9.31 1.61
N GLY A 361 31.66 8.71 2.82
CA GLY A 361 32.76 7.87 3.31
C GLY A 361 33.09 6.68 2.41
N TYR A 362 32.08 5.97 1.88
CA TYR A 362 32.31 4.91 0.90
C TYR A 362 32.86 5.46 -0.41
N TRP A 363 32.33 6.59 -0.88
CA TRP A 363 32.82 7.24 -2.08
C TRP A 363 34.30 7.59 -1.96
N ASP A 364 34.69 8.28 -0.89
CA ASP A 364 36.09 8.65 -0.64
C ASP A 364 37.01 7.44 -0.54
N LYS A 365 36.55 6.36 0.09
CA LYS A 365 37.34 5.13 0.27
C LYS A 365 37.56 4.37 -1.03
N PHE A 366 36.56 4.31 -1.91
CA PHE A 366 36.55 3.37 -3.03
C PHE A 366 36.67 4.02 -4.42
N LYS A 367 36.43 5.33 -4.58
CA LYS A 367 36.43 6.00 -5.90
C LYS A 367 37.75 5.89 -6.65
N ASP A 368 38.88 5.96 -5.95
CA ASP A 368 40.22 5.94 -6.54
C ASP A 368 40.65 4.53 -7.04
N THR A 369 39.86 3.49 -6.75
CA THR A 369 40.07 2.16 -7.33
C THR A 369 39.79 2.13 -8.84
N GLY A 370 39.04 3.10 -9.38
CA GLY A 370 38.56 3.12 -10.76
C GLY A 370 37.54 2.03 -11.10
N ARG A 371 37.21 1.15 -10.14
CA ARG A 371 36.32 -0.02 -10.29
C ARG A 371 35.08 0.06 -9.41
N PHE A 372 34.89 1.15 -8.68
CA PHE A 372 33.70 1.44 -7.88
C PHE A 372 33.00 2.70 -8.39
N VAL A 373 31.66 2.69 -8.40
CA VAL A 373 30.83 3.86 -8.68
C VAL A 373 29.69 3.92 -7.67
N LEU A 374 29.49 5.08 -7.06
CA LEU A 374 28.31 5.36 -6.23
C LEU A 374 27.37 6.28 -7.02
N ILE A 375 26.10 5.94 -7.09
CA ILE A 375 25.07 6.77 -7.73
C ILE A 375 23.99 7.07 -6.69
N GLY A 376 23.89 8.34 -6.28
CA GLY A 376 22.78 8.83 -5.48
C GLY A 376 21.57 9.09 -6.37
N VAL A 377 20.57 8.23 -6.32
CA VAL A 377 19.29 8.43 -7.00
C VAL A 377 18.40 9.27 -6.09
N HIS A 378 18.27 10.56 -6.42
CA HIS A 378 17.41 11.49 -5.72
C HIS A 378 15.96 11.31 -6.20
N SER A 379 15.16 10.55 -5.46
CA SER A 379 13.73 10.36 -5.73
C SER A 379 12.92 11.26 -4.78
N PRO A 380 12.25 12.30 -5.29
CA PRO A 380 11.61 13.31 -4.46
C PRO A 380 10.37 12.74 -3.76
N GLU A 381 10.25 12.98 -2.46
CA GLU A 381 9.05 12.71 -1.67
C GLU A 381 8.00 13.82 -1.82
N PHE A 382 8.44 15.07 -1.98
CA PHE A 382 7.57 16.24 -2.16
C PHE A 382 7.82 16.97 -3.49
N VAL A 383 6.84 17.77 -3.93
CA VAL A 383 6.92 18.51 -5.21
C VAL A 383 8.12 19.46 -5.27
N PHE A 384 8.41 20.19 -4.18
CA PHE A 384 9.53 21.14 -4.12
C PHE A 384 10.92 20.44 -4.23
N GLU A 385 10.97 19.12 -4.00
CA GLU A 385 12.19 18.33 -4.14
C GLU A 385 12.51 17.98 -5.60
N LYS A 386 11.58 18.23 -6.52
CA LYS A 386 11.82 18.10 -7.98
C LYS A 386 12.68 19.23 -8.53
N ASP A 387 12.71 20.39 -7.86
CA ASP A 387 13.45 21.55 -8.32
C ASP A 387 14.97 21.30 -8.32
N GLN A 388 15.60 21.54 -9.46
CA GLN A 388 17.03 21.28 -9.64
C GLN A 388 17.90 22.21 -8.78
N GLY A 389 17.47 23.45 -8.54
CA GLY A 389 18.17 24.41 -7.70
C GLY A 389 18.21 23.93 -6.25
N ASN A 390 17.07 23.51 -5.72
CA ASN A 390 16.95 22.98 -4.36
C ASN A 390 17.84 21.74 -4.15
N VAL A 391 17.81 20.78 -5.10
CA VAL A 391 18.66 19.58 -5.05
C VAL A 391 20.14 19.96 -5.07
N ARG A 392 20.54 20.89 -5.95
CA ARG A 392 21.93 21.36 -6.03
C ARG A 392 22.39 22.02 -4.73
N ASP A 393 21.53 22.80 -4.09
CA ASP A 393 21.86 23.48 -2.84
C ASP A 393 21.94 22.48 -1.68
N ALA A 394 21.11 21.45 -1.67
CA ALA A 394 21.22 20.33 -0.74
C ALA A 394 22.52 19.53 -0.92
N ILE A 395 22.90 19.20 -2.17
CA ILE A 395 24.17 18.54 -2.49
C ILE A 395 25.35 19.33 -1.90
N LYS A 396 25.37 20.65 -2.08
CA LYS A 396 26.39 21.53 -1.51
C LYS A 396 26.35 21.57 0.02
N ARG A 397 25.16 21.69 0.61
CA ARG A 397 24.95 21.76 2.07
C ARG A 397 25.47 20.53 2.79
N HIS A 398 25.30 19.35 2.18
CA HIS A 398 25.73 18.07 2.75
C HIS A 398 27.12 17.62 2.25
N GLY A 399 27.78 18.40 1.40
CA GLY A 399 29.13 18.11 0.92
C GLY A 399 29.24 16.87 0.02
N LEU A 400 28.18 16.54 -0.73
CA LEU A 400 28.15 15.32 -1.54
C LEU A 400 28.98 15.49 -2.82
N THR A 401 29.98 14.63 -3.03
CA THR A 401 30.85 14.70 -4.22
C THR A 401 30.63 13.57 -5.22
N TYR A 402 29.89 12.53 -4.84
CA TYR A 402 29.52 11.45 -5.76
C TYR A 402 28.46 11.88 -6.79
N PRO A 403 28.35 11.15 -7.92
CA PRO A 403 27.27 11.32 -8.90
C PRO A 403 25.87 11.27 -8.31
N VAL A 404 25.04 12.28 -8.58
CA VAL A 404 23.63 12.33 -8.16
C VAL A 404 22.73 12.50 -9.38
N ALA A 405 21.69 11.67 -9.48
CA ALA A 405 20.71 11.75 -10.54
C ALA A 405 19.31 11.97 -9.97
N GLN A 406 18.56 12.93 -10.50
CA GLN A 406 17.17 13.12 -10.11
C GLN A 406 16.25 12.11 -10.80
N ASP A 407 15.34 11.49 -10.04
CA ASP A 407 14.31 10.56 -10.52
C ASP A 407 12.92 11.17 -10.28
N ASN A 408 12.68 12.36 -10.85
CA ASN A 408 11.50 13.19 -10.58
C ASN A 408 10.15 12.53 -10.94
N ASP A 409 10.19 11.52 -11.82
CA ASP A 409 9.03 10.75 -12.28
C ASP A 409 9.00 9.32 -11.70
N PHE A 410 9.91 8.98 -10.79
CA PHE A 410 10.04 7.66 -10.15
C PHE A 410 10.23 6.51 -11.15
N GLY A 411 10.84 6.76 -12.31
CA GLY A 411 11.10 5.73 -13.30
C GLY A 411 12.04 4.66 -12.74
N THR A 412 13.18 5.11 -12.23
CA THR A 412 14.21 4.22 -11.69
C THR A 412 13.78 3.61 -10.36
N TRP A 413 13.13 4.38 -9.49
CA TRP A 413 12.49 3.90 -8.27
C TRP A 413 11.56 2.71 -8.53
N ARG A 414 10.65 2.83 -9.50
CA ARG A 414 9.73 1.74 -9.89
C ARG A 414 10.47 0.57 -10.54
N ALA A 415 11.45 0.84 -11.39
CA ALA A 415 12.24 -0.20 -12.04
C ALA A 415 12.96 -1.10 -11.03
N PHE A 416 13.51 -0.50 -9.97
CA PHE A 416 14.15 -1.20 -8.84
C PHE A 416 13.16 -1.76 -7.81
N ALA A 417 11.85 -1.56 -8.01
CA ALA A 417 10.78 -1.91 -7.08
C ALA A 417 11.04 -1.39 -5.64
N ASN A 418 11.63 -0.19 -5.53
CA ASN A 418 11.94 0.42 -4.24
C ASN A 418 10.66 0.93 -3.54
N ARG A 419 10.69 1.00 -2.21
CA ARG A 419 9.58 1.49 -1.38
C ARG A 419 10.03 2.35 -0.19
N TYR A 420 11.34 2.56 0.00
CA TYR A 420 11.88 3.15 1.21
C TYR A 420 12.94 4.21 0.93
N TRP A 421 13.01 5.18 1.83
CA TRP A 421 14.09 6.16 1.94
C TRP A 421 14.78 6.00 3.31
N PRO A 422 16.12 5.90 3.37
CA PRO A 422 17.02 5.57 2.26
C PRO A 422 16.93 4.09 1.86
N ALA A 423 17.42 3.75 0.66
CA ALA A 423 17.57 2.36 0.24
C ALA A 423 18.84 2.15 -0.60
N LYS A 424 19.53 1.04 -0.38
CA LYS A 424 20.81 0.72 -1.00
C LYS A 424 20.73 -0.55 -1.82
N TYR A 425 21.30 -0.52 -3.02
CA TYR A 425 21.44 -1.68 -3.89
C TYR A 425 22.88 -1.77 -4.37
N LEU A 426 23.56 -2.85 -4.03
CA LEU A 426 24.93 -3.11 -4.45
C LEU A 426 24.94 -4.10 -5.62
N ILE A 427 25.52 -3.68 -6.73
CA ILE A 427 25.56 -4.37 -8.01
C ILE A 427 27.00 -4.81 -8.31
N ASP A 428 27.18 -6.08 -8.68
CA ASP A 428 28.48 -6.61 -9.13
C ASP A 428 28.86 -6.17 -10.55
N ALA A 429 30.10 -6.48 -10.94
CA ALA A 429 30.65 -6.16 -12.25
C ALA A 429 29.89 -6.78 -13.43
N GLU A 430 29.11 -7.83 -13.18
CA GLU A 430 28.26 -8.47 -14.19
C GLU A 430 26.88 -7.81 -14.34
N GLY A 431 26.54 -6.87 -13.46
CA GLY A 431 25.23 -6.20 -13.44
C GLY A 431 24.17 -6.95 -12.64
N THR A 432 24.57 -7.74 -11.64
CA THR A 432 23.68 -8.47 -10.74
C THR A 432 23.66 -7.79 -9.37
N ILE A 433 22.48 -7.59 -8.79
CA ILE A 433 22.33 -7.12 -7.41
C ILE A 433 22.76 -8.26 -6.47
N ARG A 434 23.67 -7.96 -5.54
CA ARG A 434 24.28 -8.91 -4.59
C ARG A 434 23.98 -8.59 -3.14
N TYR A 435 23.60 -7.34 -2.85
CA TYR A 435 23.23 -6.89 -1.52
C TYR A 435 22.21 -5.76 -1.62
N THR A 436 21.27 -5.73 -0.68
CA THR A 436 20.27 -4.66 -0.54
C THR A 436 20.09 -4.32 0.92
N HIS A 437 19.90 -3.03 1.22
CA HIS A 437 19.55 -2.55 2.55
C HIS A 437 18.45 -1.51 2.47
N PHE A 438 17.45 -1.60 3.35
CA PHE A 438 16.32 -0.68 3.40
C PHE A 438 16.27 0.02 4.74
N GLY A 439 16.16 1.35 4.71
CA GLY A 439 16.22 2.20 5.89
C GLY A 439 17.64 2.63 6.27
N GLU A 440 17.73 3.33 7.40
CA GLU A 440 18.97 3.78 8.01
C GLU A 440 19.70 2.61 8.71
N GLY A 441 21.03 2.54 8.55
CA GLY A 441 21.89 1.59 9.26
C GLY A 441 22.69 0.65 8.36
N ALA A 442 23.12 -0.47 8.94
CA ALA A 442 23.95 -1.53 8.35
C ALA A 442 25.19 -1.03 7.59
N TYR A 443 25.86 -0.04 8.17
CA TYR A 443 26.96 0.67 7.50
C TYR A 443 28.20 -0.21 7.36
N GLU A 444 28.58 -0.94 8.42
CA GLU A 444 29.73 -1.83 8.40
C GLU A 444 29.51 -3.00 7.44
N GLU A 445 28.29 -3.56 7.41
CA GLU A 445 27.90 -4.63 6.51
C GLU A 445 27.92 -4.15 5.05
N THR A 446 27.46 -2.92 4.78
CA THR A 446 27.54 -2.32 3.45
C THR A 446 28.99 -2.14 3.01
N ASP A 447 29.88 -1.65 3.90
CA ASP A 447 31.30 -1.50 3.61
C ASP A 447 31.97 -2.85 3.29
N LEU A 448 31.72 -3.87 4.12
CA LEU A 448 32.23 -5.24 3.90
C LEU A 448 31.69 -5.85 2.59
N ALA A 449 30.43 -5.59 2.25
CA ALA A 449 29.83 -6.04 1.00
C ALA A 449 30.52 -5.41 -0.21
N ILE A 450 30.82 -4.10 -0.18
CA ILE A 450 31.57 -3.41 -1.24
C ILE A 450 32.97 -4.01 -1.38
N GLN A 451 33.69 -4.18 -0.27
CA GLN A 451 35.02 -4.79 -0.27
C GLN A 451 35.01 -6.20 -0.86
N SER A 452 34.01 -7.02 -0.52
CA SER A 452 33.84 -8.37 -1.04
C SER A 452 33.71 -8.37 -2.58
N LEU A 453 32.83 -7.54 -3.14
CA LEU A 453 32.67 -7.48 -4.61
C LEU A 453 33.87 -6.89 -5.33
N LEU A 454 34.57 -5.93 -4.73
CA LEU A 454 35.83 -5.42 -5.29
C LEU A 454 36.93 -6.49 -5.30
N GLN A 455 36.98 -7.33 -4.27
CA GLN A 455 37.92 -8.45 -4.21
C GLN A 455 37.60 -9.52 -5.27
N GLU A 456 36.31 -9.82 -5.52
CA GLU A 456 35.88 -10.75 -6.58
C GLU A 456 36.43 -10.36 -7.97
N ILE A 457 36.66 -9.06 -8.21
CA ILE A 457 37.20 -8.53 -9.47
C ILE A 457 38.70 -8.18 -9.42
N GLY A 458 39.40 -8.65 -8.38
CA GLY A 458 40.85 -8.55 -8.24
C GLY A 458 41.36 -7.24 -7.61
N ILE A 459 40.49 -6.43 -7.00
CA ILE A 459 40.88 -5.20 -6.28
C ILE A 459 40.95 -5.49 -4.79
N THR A 460 42.14 -5.41 -4.21
CA THR A 460 42.35 -5.57 -2.75
C THR A 460 42.63 -4.22 -2.13
N ILE A 461 41.83 -3.82 -1.14
CA ILE A 461 42.00 -2.57 -0.39
C ILE A 461 42.99 -2.87 0.75
N THR A 462 44.15 -2.21 0.77
CA THR A 462 45.13 -2.35 1.86
C THR A 462 44.66 -1.54 3.08
N THR A 463 44.69 -2.18 4.24
CA THR A 463 43.93 -1.86 5.45
C THR A 463 44.54 -0.75 6.30
N ASP A 464 45.08 0.31 5.71
CA ASP A 464 45.48 1.52 6.46
C ASP A 464 44.30 2.51 6.65
N SER A 465 43.17 2.23 6.00
CA SER A 465 41.90 2.98 6.03
C SER A 465 40.71 2.12 6.51
N ALA A 466 40.99 1.12 7.36
CA ALA A 466 40.14 -0.04 7.64
C ALA A 466 38.82 0.20 8.39
N GLY A 467 38.46 1.43 8.73
CA GLY A 467 37.19 1.72 9.39
C GLY A 467 36.48 2.89 8.72
N ILE A 468 35.15 2.86 8.73
CA ILE A 468 34.36 4.09 8.72
C ILE A 468 35.00 4.99 9.82
N PRO A 469 35.25 6.30 9.59
CA PRO A 469 35.89 7.16 10.59
C PRO A 469 35.31 6.91 12.00
N PRO A 470 36.12 6.78 13.06
CA PRO A 470 35.63 6.39 14.41
C PRO A 470 34.51 7.28 14.95
N ALA A 471 34.38 8.52 14.46
CA ALA A 471 33.30 9.44 14.79
C ALA A 471 31.90 9.02 14.23
N LEU A 472 31.87 8.08 13.29
CA LEU A 472 30.68 7.55 12.63
C LEU A 472 30.35 6.12 13.11
N SER A 473 31.32 5.33 13.59
CA SER A 473 31.07 3.96 14.07
C SER A 473 30.30 3.91 15.40
N THR A 474 30.32 4.97 16.21
CA THR A 474 29.65 5.00 17.54
C THR A 474 28.14 5.24 17.51
N ARG A 475 27.52 5.53 16.36
CA ARG A 475 26.05 5.70 16.25
C ARG A 475 25.31 4.46 15.74
N GLY A 476 26.03 3.48 15.20
CA GLY A 476 25.42 2.33 14.51
C GLY A 476 24.90 1.21 15.42
N SER A 477 25.20 1.25 16.73
CA SER A 477 24.89 0.16 17.66
C SER A 477 23.83 0.51 18.72
N GLU A 478 23.10 1.62 18.57
CA GLU A 478 22.00 1.92 19.47
C GLU A 478 20.83 0.98 19.16
N GLU A 479 20.44 0.16 20.15
CA GLU A 479 19.23 -0.67 20.09
C GLU A 479 18.07 0.18 19.55
N ARG A 480 17.34 -0.34 18.56
CA ARG A 480 16.23 0.36 17.92
C ARG A 480 15.16 0.66 18.96
N ARG A 481 15.18 1.86 19.55
CA ARG A 481 14.21 2.31 20.54
C ARG A 481 12.90 2.62 19.84
N ASP A 482 11.79 2.32 20.51
CA ASP A 482 10.48 2.72 20.03
C ASP A 482 10.43 4.24 19.93
N GLN A 483 9.94 4.76 18.81
CA GLN A 483 9.80 6.20 18.58
C GLN A 483 8.50 6.47 17.84
N THR A 484 8.10 7.73 17.84
CA THR A 484 6.97 8.16 17.03
C THR A 484 7.27 7.90 15.55
N PRO A 485 6.35 7.25 14.81
CA PRO A 485 6.53 7.09 13.36
C PRO A 485 6.47 8.45 12.68
N GLU A 486 6.99 8.53 11.45
CA GLU A 486 6.85 9.72 10.62
C GLU A 486 5.36 10.09 10.43
N ILE A 487 5.03 11.37 10.61
CA ILE A 487 3.65 11.86 10.53
C ILE A 487 3.56 12.96 9.50
N TYR A 488 2.74 12.74 8.48
CA TYR A 488 2.44 13.72 7.44
C TYR A 488 1.33 14.67 7.88
N LEU A 489 1.48 15.95 7.53
CA LEU A 489 0.44 16.96 7.75
C LEU A 489 -0.65 16.90 6.66
N GLY A 490 -0.38 16.18 5.56
CA GLY A 490 -1.33 15.89 4.48
C GLY A 490 -2.28 14.71 4.74
N GLU A 491 -2.92 14.25 3.67
CA GLU A 491 -3.95 13.19 3.69
C GLU A 491 -3.41 11.84 4.18
N ARG A 492 -2.13 11.55 3.90
CA ARG A 492 -1.47 10.27 4.19
C ARG A 492 -1.53 9.88 5.68
N SER A 493 -1.47 10.87 6.58
CA SER A 493 -1.58 10.67 8.02
C SER A 493 -2.74 11.46 8.63
N TRP A 494 -3.85 11.62 7.88
CA TRP A 494 -5.05 12.30 8.39
C TRP A 494 -5.54 11.76 9.74
N PRO A 495 -5.51 10.45 10.04
CA PRO A 495 -5.88 9.92 11.36
C PRO A 495 -5.02 10.42 12.53
N SER A 496 -3.82 10.94 12.24
CA SER A 496 -2.90 11.52 13.22
C SER A 496 -3.22 12.99 13.54
N LEU A 497 -4.10 13.66 12.77
CA LEU A 497 -4.62 14.98 13.10
C LEU A 497 -5.68 14.86 14.22
N GLY A 498 -5.27 15.14 15.44
CA GLY A 498 -6.08 14.88 16.63
C GLY A 498 -7.26 15.83 16.82
N ASN A 499 -7.34 16.94 16.08
CA ASN A 499 -8.49 17.87 16.06
C ASN A 499 -9.09 18.03 14.66
N ALA A 500 -9.06 16.97 13.84
CA ALA A 500 -9.74 16.93 12.55
C ALA A 500 -11.25 17.13 12.72
N GLN A 501 -11.83 18.09 11.98
CA GLN A 501 -13.28 18.38 12.02
C GLN A 501 -14.02 17.72 10.85
N PHE A 502 -13.33 17.48 9.74
CA PHE A 502 -13.88 16.97 8.49
C PHE A 502 -12.95 15.92 7.87
N GLU A 503 -13.42 15.26 6.81
CA GLU A 503 -12.55 14.52 5.90
C GLU A 503 -11.54 15.49 5.23
N PRO A 504 -10.38 14.98 4.75
CA PRO A 504 -9.40 15.84 4.10
C PRO A 504 -10.04 16.61 2.94
N SER A 505 -9.89 17.93 2.97
CA SER A 505 -10.46 18.83 1.97
C SER A 505 -9.63 20.11 1.90
N ASP A 506 -9.67 20.77 0.76
CA ASP A 506 -8.94 22.00 0.43
C ASP A 506 -9.56 23.27 1.02
N ILE A 507 -10.55 23.15 1.90
CA ILE A 507 -11.19 24.29 2.55
C ILE A 507 -10.29 24.86 3.65
N VAL A 508 -10.45 26.16 3.90
CA VAL A 508 -9.82 26.80 5.07
C VAL A 508 -10.61 26.44 6.32
N VAL A 509 -9.94 25.83 7.30
CA VAL A 509 -10.53 25.43 8.59
C VAL A 509 -9.86 26.21 9.71
N ASP A 510 -10.67 26.73 10.64
CA ASP A 510 -10.19 27.36 11.87
C ASP A 510 -10.09 26.31 12.98
N TYR A 511 -8.87 25.92 13.32
CA TYR A 511 -8.58 24.88 14.30
C TYR A 511 -8.38 25.47 15.70
N VAL A 512 -8.89 24.77 16.69
CA VAL A 512 -8.79 25.13 18.11
C VAL A 512 -8.04 24.04 18.87
N ALA A 513 -7.18 24.46 19.80
CA ALA A 513 -6.43 23.55 20.64
C ALA A 513 -7.36 22.74 21.57
N PRO A 514 -7.18 21.40 21.67
CA PRO A 514 -7.90 20.60 22.65
C PRO A 514 -7.33 20.79 24.06
N ALA A 515 -8.10 20.39 25.08
CA ALA A 515 -7.68 20.44 26.48
C ALA A 515 -6.59 19.40 26.84
N SER A 516 -6.47 18.33 26.05
CA SER A 516 -5.43 17.30 26.23
C SER A 516 -5.02 16.74 24.87
N MET A 517 -3.75 16.33 24.76
CA MET A 517 -3.17 15.77 23.54
C MET A 517 -2.83 14.29 23.72
N GLN A 518 -3.03 13.51 22.66
CA GLN A 518 -2.69 12.09 22.61
C GLN A 518 -1.27 11.91 22.06
N LEU A 519 -0.58 10.87 22.52
CA LEU A 519 0.74 10.49 21.99
C LEU A 519 0.62 10.12 20.50
N HIS A 520 1.63 10.49 19.71
CA HIS A 520 1.72 10.26 18.27
C HIS A 520 0.65 11.01 17.44
N LYS A 521 0.08 12.09 17.98
CA LYS A 521 -0.85 12.95 17.25
C LYS A 521 -0.41 14.40 17.26
N TYR A 522 -0.71 15.07 16.16
CA TYR A 522 -0.50 16.50 16.00
C TYR A 522 -1.83 17.25 15.97
N TYR A 523 -1.77 18.52 16.31
CA TYR A 523 -2.93 19.39 16.45
C TYR A 523 -2.59 20.74 15.86
N LEU A 524 -3.50 21.28 15.05
CA LEU A 524 -3.36 22.59 14.44
C LEU A 524 -4.12 23.64 15.26
N VAL A 525 -3.66 24.88 15.26
CA VAL A 525 -4.37 26.03 15.85
C VAL A 525 -4.29 27.21 14.89
N GLY A 526 -5.40 27.90 14.68
CA GLY A 526 -5.54 28.98 13.69
C GLY A 526 -6.12 28.50 12.36
N LYS A 527 -6.04 29.34 11.32
CA LYS A 527 -6.66 29.05 10.02
C LYS A 527 -5.69 28.32 9.12
N TRP A 528 -5.94 27.04 8.88
CA TRP A 528 -5.11 26.18 8.04
C TRP A 528 -5.89 25.67 6.83
N GLN A 529 -5.17 25.41 5.74
CA GLN A 529 -5.71 24.85 4.51
C GLN A 529 -4.84 23.70 4.05
N LEU A 530 -5.45 22.54 3.78
CA LEU A 530 -4.78 21.44 3.12
C LEU A 530 -4.61 21.77 1.63
N MET A 531 -3.40 21.70 1.12
CA MET A 531 -3.06 21.97 -0.28
C MET A 531 -2.52 20.71 -0.93
N ASP A 532 -3.05 20.39 -2.12
CA ASP A 532 -2.62 19.27 -2.98
C ASP A 532 -2.60 17.89 -2.28
N GLY A 533 -3.28 17.75 -1.16
CA GLY A 533 -3.32 16.55 -0.33
C GLY A 533 -2.03 16.26 0.46
N GLU A 534 -1.01 17.11 0.38
CA GLU A 534 0.33 16.82 0.92
C GLU A 534 0.76 17.75 2.06
N ARG A 535 0.30 19.01 2.07
CA ARG A 535 0.80 20.04 2.99
C ARG A 535 -0.30 20.87 3.64
N GLN A 536 -0.05 21.34 4.85
CA GLN A 536 -0.92 22.29 5.56
C GLN A 536 -0.34 23.69 5.43
N VAL A 537 -1.13 24.63 4.92
CA VAL A 537 -0.73 26.02 4.71
C VAL A 537 -1.44 26.94 5.69
N LEU A 538 -0.67 27.74 6.42
CA LEU A 538 -1.18 28.71 7.37
C LEU A 538 -1.78 29.91 6.63
N ARG A 539 -3.08 30.13 6.80
CA ARG A 539 -3.84 31.23 6.16
C ARG A 539 -4.07 32.43 7.07
N SER A 540 -3.94 32.27 8.39
CA SER A 540 -3.89 33.38 9.36
C SER A 540 -2.47 33.94 9.52
N ASP A 541 -2.33 35.12 10.14
CA ASP A 541 -1.01 35.74 10.38
C ASP A 541 -0.20 35.00 11.46
N GLU A 542 -0.91 34.40 12.42
CA GLU A 542 -0.36 33.55 13.46
C GLU A 542 -1.09 32.19 13.45
N GLY A 543 -0.39 31.14 13.85
CA GLY A 543 -0.92 29.80 14.02
C GLY A 543 0.00 28.97 14.91
N GLU A 544 -0.47 27.79 15.33
CA GLU A 544 0.35 26.87 16.09
C GLU A 544 0.24 25.45 15.56
N ILE A 545 1.32 24.69 15.70
CA ILE A 545 1.34 23.24 15.54
C ILE A 545 1.78 22.65 16.87
N ARG A 546 0.96 21.74 17.42
CA ARG A 546 1.23 21.09 18.70
C ARG A 546 1.29 19.59 18.52
N MET A 547 2.10 18.91 19.31
CA MET A 547 2.20 17.45 19.24
C MET A 547 2.72 16.86 20.55
N LYS A 548 2.25 15.66 20.88
CA LYS A 548 2.89 14.82 21.89
C LYS A 548 3.63 13.67 21.19
N PHE A 549 4.93 13.55 21.41
CA PHE A 549 5.79 12.58 20.73
C PHE A 549 6.67 11.80 21.70
N LEU A 550 7.04 10.59 21.31
CA LEU A 550 8.08 9.75 21.91
C LEU A 550 9.34 9.81 21.02
N GLY A 551 10.48 10.21 21.59
CA GLY A 551 11.77 10.24 20.92
C GLY A 551 12.78 11.17 21.60
N SER A 552 14.03 11.14 21.14
CA SER A 552 15.12 12.04 21.55
C SER A 552 15.25 13.27 20.63
N GLU A 553 14.69 13.19 19.41
CA GLU A 553 14.78 14.23 18.39
C GLU A 553 13.45 14.36 17.65
N ILE A 554 13.04 15.59 17.34
CA ILE A 554 11.92 15.89 16.46
C ILE A 554 12.31 16.96 15.45
N ASN A 555 12.00 16.70 14.19
CA ASN A 555 12.21 17.59 13.07
C ASN A 555 10.89 17.80 12.32
N LEU A 556 10.76 18.92 11.62
CA LEU A 556 9.60 19.24 10.79
C LEU A 556 10.06 19.77 9.44
N VAL A 557 9.56 19.17 8.36
CA VAL A 557 9.70 19.69 7.01
C VAL A 557 8.73 20.84 6.84
N MET A 558 9.26 22.04 6.63
CA MET A 558 8.48 23.26 6.42
C MET A 558 8.91 23.95 5.13
N GLY A 559 7.98 24.73 4.59
CA GLY A 559 8.16 25.50 3.38
C GLY A 559 7.43 26.84 3.41
N LEU A 560 7.43 27.51 2.26
CA LEU A 560 6.73 28.78 2.06
C LEU A 560 5.92 28.72 0.77
N ASP A 561 4.66 29.13 0.85
CA ASP A 561 3.78 29.30 -0.31
C ASP A 561 4.35 30.36 -1.27
N ASP A 562 4.05 30.23 -2.57
CA ASP A 562 4.64 31.06 -3.61
C ASP A 562 4.36 32.55 -3.36
N GLY A 563 5.44 33.33 -3.18
CA GLY A 563 5.36 34.77 -2.90
C GLY A 563 5.08 35.13 -1.43
N ALA A 564 5.05 34.16 -0.52
CA ALA A 564 5.00 34.41 0.91
C ALA A 564 6.30 35.07 1.42
N LYS A 565 6.17 35.91 2.46
CA LYS A 565 7.33 36.51 3.13
C LYS A 565 7.90 35.51 4.15
N PRO A 566 9.21 35.55 4.43
CA PRO A 566 9.80 34.74 5.48
C PRO A 566 9.05 34.90 6.81
N GLY A 567 8.75 33.77 7.44
CA GLY A 567 8.10 33.69 8.73
C GLY A 567 9.09 33.51 9.88
N SER A 568 8.56 33.38 11.08
CA SER A 568 9.31 32.99 12.28
C SER A 568 8.51 31.98 13.08
N ALA A 569 9.20 31.07 13.75
CA ALA A 569 8.59 30.13 14.66
C ALA A 569 9.30 30.11 16.02
N GLU A 570 8.54 30.04 17.10
CA GLU A 570 9.05 29.80 18.44
C GLU A 570 8.71 28.36 18.86
N VAL A 571 9.73 27.61 19.26
CA VAL A 571 9.59 26.21 19.65
C VAL A 571 9.57 26.11 21.17
N PHE A 572 8.52 25.52 21.72
CA PHE A 572 8.39 25.18 23.13
C PHE A 572 8.38 23.67 23.29
N ILE A 573 9.14 23.14 24.26
CA ILE A 573 9.14 21.73 24.67
C ILE A 573 8.77 21.69 26.14
N ASP A 574 7.75 20.90 26.48
CA ASP A 574 7.24 20.72 27.84
C ASP A 574 6.94 22.06 28.55
N GLY A 575 6.52 23.06 27.77
CA GLY A 575 6.18 24.42 28.23
C GLY A 575 7.35 25.41 28.25
N GLU A 576 8.59 24.96 28.06
CA GLU A 576 9.78 25.81 28.04
C GLU A 576 10.19 26.17 26.62
N LYS A 577 10.55 27.44 26.37
CA LYS A 577 11.02 27.88 25.06
C LYS A 577 12.44 27.37 24.82
N VAL A 578 12.62 26.52 23.81
CA VAL A 578 13.92 25.90 23.50
C VAL A 578 14.66 26.66 22.38
N THR A 579 13.96 27.08 21.34
CA THR A 579 14.59 27.77 20.20
C THR A 579 13.63 28.68 19.44
N SER A 580 14.18 29.51 18.55
CA SER A 580 13.45 30.31 17.58
C SER A 580 14.06 30.11 16.19
N LEU A 581 13.20 29.91 15.19
CA LEU A 581 13.57 29.57 13.83
C LEU A 581 13.07 30.65 12.87
N THR A 582 13.89 30.98 11.87
CA THR A 582 13.46 31.78 10.71
C THR A 582 13.00 30.82 9.61
N LEU A 583 11.79 31.02 9.12
CA LEU A 583 11.18 30.20 8.08
C LEU A 583 11.37 30.91 6.74
N ASP A 584 12.41 30.55 6.01
CA ASP A 584 12.89 31.26 4.81
C ASP A 584 12.97 30.40 3.53
N GLY A 585 12.53 29.14 3.59
CA GLY A 585 12.45 28.27 2.42
C GLY A 585 12.16 26.81 2.78
N ASP A 586 12.06 25.97 1.74
CA ASP A 586 11.67 24.56 1.86
C ASP A 586 12.84 23.69 2.35
N LYS A 587 12.80 23.29 3.63
CA LYS A 587 13.83 22.44 4.24
C LYS A 587 13.34 21.74 5.49
N LEU A 588 14.12 20.76 5.93
CA LEU A 588 13.96 20.15 7.24
C LEU A 588 14.50 21.08 8.34
N PHE A 589 13.69 21.32 9.37
CA PHE A 589 14.08 22.07 10.56
C PHE A 589 14.14 21.14 11.77
N THR A 590 15.26 21.12 12.48
CA THR A 590 15.37 20.47 13.79
C THR A 590 14.71 21.33 14.85
N LEU A 591 13.63 20.84 15.43
CA LEU A 591 12.85 21.58 16.43
C LEU A 591 13.39 21.30 17.85
N PHE A 592 13.76 20.05 18.13
CA PHE A 592 14.33 19.63 19.41
C PHE A 592 15.26 18.43 19.26
N LYS A 593 16.29 18.40 20.11
CA LYS A 593 17.23 17.29 20.27
C LYS A 593 17.69 17.25 21.73
N GLY A 594 17.39 16.17 22.44
CA GLY A 594 17.64 16.07 23.89
C GLY A 594 17.58 14.63 24.41
N GLU A 595 17.13 14.48 25.66
CA GLU A 595 16.93 13.16 26.26
C GLU A 595 15.78 12.40 25.59
N TYR A 596 15.87 11.07 25.56
CA TYR A 596 14.80 10.22 25.04
C TYR A 596 13.64 10.17 26.03
N GLY A 597 12.44 10.52 25.58
CA GLY A 597 11.24 10.44 26.42
C GLY A 597 9.97 10.81 25.68
N GLU A 598 8.87 10.87 26.44
CA GLU A 598 7.64 11.51 25.98
C GLU A 598 7.75 13.03 26.20
N HIS A 599 7.55 13.79 25.13
CA HIS A 599 7.63 15.24 25.14
C HIS A 599 6.40 15.87 24.50
N GLU A 600 6.03 17.06 24.96
CA GLU A 600 5.04 17.93 24.34
C GLU A 600 5.75 19.07 23.61
N ILE A 601 5.48 19.22 22.31
CA ILE A 601 5.97 20.34 21.51
C ILE A 601 4.83 21.29 21.16
N VAL A 602 5.11 22.60 21.27
CA VAL A 602 4.27 23.68 20.75
C VAL A 602 5.12 24.58 19.88
N LEU A 603 4.81 24.59 18.58
CA LEU A 603 5.42 25.46 17.59
C LEU A 603 4.49 26.65 17.34
N LYS A 604 4.87 27.84 17.80
CA LYS A 604 4.12 29.08 17.52
C LYS A 604 4.67 29.74 16.28
N ILE A 605 3.86 29.82 15.23
CA ILE A 605 4.26 30.27 13.90
C ILE A 605 3.68 31.66 13.65
N ARG A 606 4.52 32.56 13.16
CA ARG A 606 4.15 33.88 12.64
C ARG A 606 4.59 33.99 11.19
N GLY A 607 3.65 34.21 10.29
CA GLY A 607 3.91 34.26 8.86
C GLY A 607 2.84 33.53 8.08
N LYS A 608 1.92 34.29 7.50
CA LYS A 608 0.93 33.76 6.56
C LYS A 608 1.64 33.16 5.34
N GLY A 609 1.22 31.96 4.95
CA GLY A 609 1.81 31.20 3.84
C GLY A 609 2.92 30.24 4.26
N VAL A 610 3.20 30.10 5.57
CA VAL A 610 4.06 29.00 6.05
C VAL A 610 3.37 27.66 5.79
N GLU A 611 4.13 26.71 5.26
CA GLU A 611 3.68 25.38 4.93
C GLU A 611 4.35 24.34 5.83
N GLY A 612 3.58 23.33 6.27
CA GLY A 612 4.10 22.17 6.98
C GLY A 612 3.78 20.87 6.24
N TYR A 613 4.78 19.99 6.13
CA TYR A 613 4.72 18.78 5.32
C TYR A 613 4.74 17.49 6.16
N ALA A 614 5.80 17.26 6.94
CA ALA A 614 5.94 16.03 7.73
C ALA A 614 6.83 16.21 8.96
N PHE A 615 6.43 15.57 10.06
CA PHE A 615 7.26 15.38 11.25
C PHE A 615 8.09 14.11 11.13
N THR A 616 9.37 14.21 11.47
CA THR A 616 10.29 13.07 11.57
C THR A 616 10.98 13.04 12.93
N PHE A 617 11.39 11.85 13.37
CA PHE A 617 11.82 11.60 14.75
C PHE A 617 13.13 10.81 14.81
N GLY A 618 13.88 10.98 15.90
CA GLY A 618 14.99 10.12 16.29
C GLY A 618 14.78 9.52 17.67
N GLY A 619 15.22 8.27 17.84
CA GLY A 619 15.19 7.49 19.09
C GLY A 619 16.41 7.67 19.97
#